data_AF-A0AA37TDP0-F1
#
_entry.id   AF-A0AA37TDP0-F1
#
_cell.length_a   1.000
_cell.length_b   1.000
_cell.length_c   1.000
_cell.angle_alpha   90.00
_cell.angle_beta   90.00
_cell.angle_gamma   90.00
#
_symmetry.space_group_name_H-M   'P 1'
#
loop_
_entity.id
_entity.type
_entity.pdbx_description
1 polymer ?
#
loop_
_entity_poly.entity_id
_entity_poly.type
_entity_poly.pdbx_seq_one_letter_code
_entity_poly.pdbx_strand_id
1 'polypeptide(L)'
;MKQVQQGFTLIELMIVVAIIGILAAVALPAYQDYTVRAKISEGAIAASSLKLGVTDLFADDGMDGIARYSAEVAADQAAFTTEKISAVAVTATTGAILITLGNINQLGTNNVLAYVPTIGGAALSNTNSAGTIRWDCNTTQTTIENNFLPAECRKAAATTGP
;
A
#
# COMPACT_ATOMS: atom_id res chain seq x y z
N MET A 1 34.45 -46.39 30.51
CA MET A 1 33.27 -45.86 31.21
C MET A 1 32.21 -45.59 30.16
N LYS A 2 31.05 -46.26 30.24
CA LYS A 2 29.98 -46.14 29.25
C LYS A 2 29.19 -44.87 29.62
N GLN A 3 29.30 -43.82 28.82
CA GLN A 3 28.50 -42.60 28.99
C GLN A 3 27.03 -42.98 28.87
N VAL A 4 26.27 -42.85 29.96
CA VAL A 4 24.82 -43.05 29.95
C VAL A 4 24.24 -41.83 29.27
N GLN A 5 23.74 -42.01 28.04
CA GLN A 5 23.13 -40.95 27.27
C GLN A 5 21.84 -40.52 27.98
N GLN A 6 21.88 -39.35 28.63
CA GLN A 6 20.71 -38.74 29.24
C GLN A 6 19.78 -38.30 28.11
N GLY A 7 18.67 -39.03 27.94
CA GLY A 7 17.64 -38.67 26.97
C GLY A 7 16.83 -37.46 27.45
N PHE A 8 16.30 -36.70 26.49
CA PHE A 8 15.39 -35.59 26.73
C PHE A 8 14.11 -36.09 27.40
N THR A 9 13.65 -35.43 28.46
CA THR A 9 12.43 -35.85 29.18
C THR A 9 11.18 -35.37 28.44
N LEU A 10 10.08 -36.13 28.56
CA LEU A 10 8.77 -35.71 28.05
C LEU A 10 8.31 -34.38 28.66
N ILE A 11 8.70 -34.11 29.91
CA ILE A 11 8.38 -32.87 30.61
C ILE A 11 9.12 -31.69 29.97
N GLU A 12 10.42 -31.82 29.67
CA GLU A 12 11.16 -30.78 28.96
C GLU A 12 10.55 -30.49 27.59
N LEU A 13 10.14 -31.54 26.86
CA LEU A 13 9.53 -31.38 25.55
C LEU A 13 8.18 -30.65 25.62
N MET A 14 7.35 -30.96 26.62
CA MET A 14 6.07 -30.28 26.82
C MET A 14 6.24 -28.80 27.20
N ILE A 15 7.25 -28.46 28.02
CA ILE A 15 7.55 -27.06 28.37
C ILE A 15 8.00 -26.28 27.14
N VAL A 16 8.86 -26.87 26.30
CA VAL A 16 9.33 -26.22 25.06
C VAL A 16 8.15 -25.97 24.11
N VAL A 17 7.26 -26.95 23.92
CA VAL A 17 6.06 -26.78 23.08
C VAL A 17 5.14 -25.69 23.65
N ALA A 18 4.97 -25.61 24.97
CA ALA A 18 4.17 -24.56 25.60
C ALA A 18 4.75 -23.15 25.34
N ILE A 19 6.07 -22.97 25.47
CA ILE A 19 6.73 -21.69 25.20
C ILE A 19 6.63 -21.32 23.72
N ILE A 20 6.89 -22.27 22.81
CA ILE A 20 6.74 -22.05 21.36
C ILE A 20 5.30 -21.66 21.01
N GLY A 21 4.30 -22.30 21.65
CA GLY A 21 2.89 -21.96 21.47
C GLY A 21 2.56 -20.50 21.82
N ILE A 22 3.07 -20.00 22.94
CA ILE A 22 2.89 -18.60 23.36
C ILE A 22 3.59 -17.65 22.38
N LEU A 23 4.84 -17.93 22.03
CA LEU A 23 5.60 -17.09 21.10
C LEU A 23 4.96 -17.04 19.71
N ALA A 24 4.49 -18.19 19.21
CA ALA A 24 3.84 -18.30 17.91
C ALA A 24 2.53 -17.48 17.84
N ALA A 25 1.76 -17.44 18.93
CA ALA A 25 0.51 -16.67 19.00
C ALA A 25 0.72 -15.17 18.79
N VAL A 26 1.87 -14.61 19.21
CA VAL A 26 2.21 -13.18 19.03
C VAL A 26 2.98 -12.95 17.73
N ALA A 27 3.92 -13.85 17.39
CA ALA A 27 4.82 -13.68 16.25
C ALA A 27 4.13 -13.91 14.90
N LEU A 28 3.20 -14.87 14.81
CA LEU A 28 2.55 -15.19 13.53
C LEU A 28 1.68 -14.05 12.98
N PRO A 29 0.81 -13.39 13.77
CA PRO A 29 0.05 -12.24 13.28
C PRO A 29 0.95 -11.10 12.82
N ALA A 30 1.98 -10.76 13.60
CA ALA A 30 2.91 -9.68 13.25
C ALA A 30 3.71 -9.98 11.96
N TYR A 31 4.09 -11.24 11.74
CA TYR A 31 4.78 -11.65 10.51
C TYR A 31 3.84 -11.58 9.29
N GLN A 32 2.58 -11.98 9.44
CA GLN A 32 1.58 -11.87 8.37
C GLN A 32 1.41 -10.40 7.94
N ASP A 33 1.26 -9.48 8.89
CA ASP A 33 1.16 -8.04 8.59
C ASP A 33 2.37 -7.51 7.83
N TYR A 34 3.58 -7.96 8.22
CA TYR A 34 4.81 -7.56 7.51
C TYR A 34 4.82 -8.06 6.07
N THR A 35 4.46 -9.32 5.83
CA THR A 35 4.40 -9.86 4.47
C THR A 35 3.31 -9.18 3.61
N VAL A 36 2.19 -8.78 4.22
CA VAL A 36 1.14 -8.03 3.53
C VAL A 36 1.64 -6.64 3.15
N ARG A 37 2.30 -5.92 4.07
CA ARG A 37 2.94 -4.63 3.79
C ARG A 37 3.93 -4.72 2.64
N ALA A 38 4.78 -5.74 2.62
CA ALA A 38 5.75 -5.95 1.56
C ALA A 38 5.08 -6.12 0.18
N LYS A 39 3.95 -6.83 0.10
CA LYS A 39 3.16 -6.97 -1.13
C LYS A 39 2.52 -5.65 -1.55
N ILE A 40 2.04 -4.85 -0.60
CA ILE A 40 1.44 -3.53 -0.89
C ILE A 40 2.48 -2.53 -1.43
N SER A 41 3.74 -2.65 -1.02
CA SER A 41 4.83 -1.82 -1.54
C SER A 41 5.01 -1.96 -3.06
N GLU A 42 4.61 -3.08 -3.67
CA GLU A 42 4.58 -3.24 -5.13
C GLU A 42 3.64 -2.21 -5.78
N GLY A 43 2.47 -1.99 -5.18
CA GLY A 43 1.53 -0.94 -5.64
C GLY A 43 2.09 0.46 -5.47
N ALA A 44 2.84 0.73 -4.41
CA ALA A 44 3.53 2.02 -4.21
C ALA A 44 4.62 2.26 -5.28
N ILE A 45 5.33 1.21 -5.68
CA ILE A 45 6.31 1.27 -6.77
C ILE A 45 5.61 1.54 -8.09
N ALA A 46 4.53 0.81 -8.41
CA ALA A 46 3.75 1.05 -9.62
C ALA A 46 3.21 2.49 -9.69
N ALA A 47 2.67 3.00 -8.58
CA ALA A 47 2.22 4.38 -8.46
C ALA A 47 3.31 5.41 -8.75
N SER A 48 4.58 5.10 -8.49
CA SER A 48 5.68 6.06 -8.71
C SER A 48 5.85 6.44 -10.18
N SER A 49 5.68 5.48 -11.11
CA SER A 49 5.70 5.76 -12.56
C SER A 49 4.49 6.61 -13.00
N LEU A 50 3.32 6.31 -12.45
CA LEU A 50 2.08 7.05 -12.75
C LEU A 50 2.12 8.48 -12.23
N LYS A 51 2.75 8.72 -11.08
CA LYS A 51 2.95 10.07 -10.53
C LYS A 51 3.77 10.95 -11.47
N LEU A 52 4.78 10.38 -12.12
CA LEU A 52 5.56 11.09 -13.13
C LEU A 52 4.67 11.43 -14.33
N GLY A 53 3.95 10.46 -14.90
CA GLY A 53 3.05 10.72 -16.03
C GLY A 53 1.97 11.77 -15.74
N VAL A 54 1.34 11.73 -14.56
CA VAL A 54 0.40 12.78 -14.13
C VAL A 54 1.10 14.14 -14.01
N THR A 55 2.31 14.19 -13.45
CA THR A 55 3.05 15.45 -13.28
C THR A 55 3.45 16.05 -14.62
N ASP A 56 3.98 15.23 -15.52
CA ASP A 56 4.47 15.66 -16.83
C ASP A 56 3.31 16.15 -17.71
N LEU A 57 2.22 15.38 -17.79
CA LEU A 57 1.08 15.77 -18.63
C LEU A 57 0.27 16.93 -18.03
N PHE A 58 0.26 17.07 -16.71
CA PHE A 58 -0.27 18.29 -16.09
C PHE A 58 0.59 19.52 -16.39
N ALA A 59 1.91 19.37 -16.47
CA ALA A 59 2.81 20.47 -16.82
C ALA A 59 2.69 20.87 -18.31
N ASP A 60 2.42 19.91 -19.20
CA ASP A 60 2.30 20.13 -20.64
C ASP A 60 0.95 20.79 -21.02
N ASP A 61 -0.17 20.18 -20.60
CA ASP A 61 -1.53 20.55 -21.04
C ASP A 61 -2.51 20.77 -19.87
N GLY A 62 -2.04 20.85 -18.63
CA GLY A 62 -2.91 20.97 -17.46
C GLY A 62 -3.84 19.76 -17.29
N MET A 63 -5.09 20.02 -16.91
CA MET A 63 -6.10 18.98 -16.68
C MET A 63 -6.47 18.20 -17.94
N ASP A 64 -6.33 18.80 -19.14
CA ASP A 64 -6.59 18.10 -20.40
C ASP A 64 -5.52 17.04 -20.67
N GLY A 65 -4.27 17.31 -20.27
CA GLY A 65 -3.19 16.34 -20.27
C GLY A 65 -3.46 15.17 -19.32
N ILE A 66 -3.93 15.44 -18.11
CA ILE A 66 -4.35 14.39 -17.16
C ILE A 66 -5.50 13.56 -17.72
N ALA A 67 -6.49 14.21 -18.35
CA ALA A 67 -7.62 13.50 -18.94
C ALA A 67 -7.18 12.55 -20.06
N ARG A 68 -6.26 12.99 -20.93
CA ARG A 68 -5.64 12.13 -21.95
C ARG A 68 -4.89 10.96 -21.32
N TYR A 69 -4.05 11.23 -20.31
CA TYR A 69 -3.32 10.19 -19.60
C TYR A 69 -4.23 9.15 -18.96
N SER A 70 -5.33 9.60 -18.36
CA SER A 70 -6.29 8.70 -17.73
C SER A 70 -6.91 7.71 -18.71
N ALA A 71 -7.18 8.15 -19.95
CA ALA A 71 -7.69 7.29 -21.00
C ALA A 71 -6.64 6.28 -21.47
N GLU A 72 -5.37 6.69 -21.60
CA GLU A 72 -4.25 5.80 -21.95
C GLU A 72 -4.04 4.72 -20.88
N VAL A 73 -4.00 5.10 -19.61
CA VAL A 73 -3.89 4.16 -18.49
C VAL A 73 -5.08 3.20 -18.49
N ALA A 74 -6.30 3.68 -18.71
CA ALA A 74 -7.49 2.82 -18.76
C ALA A 74 -7.46 1.83 -19.94
N ALA A 75 -6.86 2.22 -21.07
CA ALA A 75 -6.73 1.37 -22.25
C ALA A 75 -5.64 0.30 -22.10
N ASP A 76 -4.54 0.61 -21.41
CA ASP A 76 -3.36 -0.27 -21.31
C ASP A 76 -3.20 -0.96 -19.94
N GLN A 77 -4.31 -1.42 -19.34
CA GLN A 77 -4.29 -2.09 -18.04
C GLN A 77 -3.35 -3.29 -17.98
N ALA A 78 -3.17 -4.00 -19.09
CA ALA A 78 -2.30 -5.17 -19.16
C ALA A 78 -0.82 -4.83 -18.88
N ALA A 79 -0.40 -3.59 -19.08
CA ALA A 79 0.96 -3.14 -18.74
C ALA A 79 1.17 -2.96 -17.23
N PHE A 80 0.10 -2.85 -16.45
CA PHE A 80 0.16 -2.57 -15.01
C PHE A 80 -0.22 -3.76 -14.12
N THR A 81 -0.93 -4.76 -14.67
CA THR A 81 -1.37 -5.90 -13.86
C THR A 81 -0.21 -6.86 -13.56
N THR A 82 -0.17 -7.32 -12.32
CA THR A 82 0.80 -8.29 -11.82
C THR A 82 0.09 -9.33 -10.96
N GLU A 83 0.84 -10.20 -10.27
CA GLU A 83 0.22 -11.08 -9.28
C GLU A 83 -0.47 -10.28 -8.16
N LYS A 84 0.03 -9.08 -7.81
CA LYS A 84 -0.46 -8.27 -6.68
C LYS A 84 -1.20 -7.01 -7.09
N ILE A 85 -1.18 -6.62 -8.35
CA ILE A 85 -1.91 -5.46 -8.88
C ILE A 85 -2.98 -5.97 -9.84
N SER A 86 -4.26 -5.74 -9.51
CA SER A 86 -5.39 -6.18 -10.34
C SER A 86 -5.89 -5.11 -11.29
N ALA A 87 -5.76 -3.83 -10.93
CA ALA A 87 -6.13 -2.71 -11.77
C ALA A 87 -5.44 -1.43 -11.30
N VAL A 88 -5.31 -0.48 -12.22
CA VAL A 88 -4.79 0.87 -11.98
C VAL A 88 -5.75 1.88 -12.61
N ALA A 89 -6.01 2.99 -11.93
CA ALA A 89 -6.75 4.10 -12.51
C ALA A 89 -6.06 5.43 -12.22
N VAL A 90 -6.17 6.35 -13.17
CA VAL A 90 -5.92 7.79 -12.96
C VAL A 90 -7.25 8.50 -13.13
N THR A 91 -7.63 9.35 -12.19
CA THR A 91 -8.89 10.09 -12.26
C THR A 91 -8.72 11.32 -13.14
N ALA A 92 -9.40 11.38 -14.28
CA ALA A 92 -9.27 12.46 -15.28
C ALA A 92 -9.40 13.87 -14.70
N THR A 93 -10.29 14.06 -13.71
CA THR A 93 -10.63 15.38 -13.16
C THR A 93 -9.79 15.80 -11.96
N THR A 94 -8.98 14.90 -11.38
CA THR A 94 -8.22 15.20 -10.16
C THR A 94 -6.76 14.75 -10.22
N GLY A 95 -6.38 13.90 -11.17
CA GLY A 95 -5.08 13.24 -11.20
C GLY A 95 -4.89 12.19 -10.12
N ALA A 96 -5.92 11.85 -9.34
CA ALA A 96 -5.83 10.83 -8.30
C ALA A 96 -5.51 9.46 -8.91
N ILE A 97 -4.46 8.82 -8.41
CA ILE A 97 -4.03 7.49 -8.80
C ILE A 97 -4.63 6.49 -7.82
N LEU A 98 -5.32 5.46 -8.34
CA LEU A 98 -5.87 4.37 -7.56
C LEU A 98 -5.21 3.06 -8.01
N ILE A 99 -4.53 2.39 -7.10
CA ILE A 99 -3.97 1.06 -7.31
C ILE A 99 -4.86 0.06 -6.59
N THR A 100 -5.52 -0.81 -7.36
CA THR A 100 -6.29 -1.93 -6.80
C THR A 100 -5.39 -3.13 -6.69
N LEU A 101 -5.21 -3.63 -5.48
CA LEU A 101 -4.39 -4.80 -5.21
C LEU A 101 -5.19 -6.10 -5.34
N GLY A 102 -4.57 -7.11 -5.92
CA GLY A 102 -5.13 -8.45 -6.11
C GLY A 102 -4.37 -9.51 -5.31
N ASN A 103 -5.00 -10.66 -5.06
CA ASN A 103 -4.36 -11.85 -4.49
C ASN A 103 -3.61 -11.60 -3.16
N ILE A 104 -4.18 -10.74 -2.31
CA ILE A 104 -3.78 -10.53 -0.91
C ILE A 104 -5.02 -10.75 -0.05
N ASN A 105 -5.18 -11.99 0.43
CA ASN A 105 -6.40 -12.43 1.14
C ASN A 105 -6.73 -11.56 2.37
N GLN A 106 -5.71 -11.01 3.04
CA GLN A 106 -5.87 -10.16 4.21
C GLN A 106 -6.57 -8.83 3.92
N LEU A 107 -6.58 -8.37 2.67
CA LEU A 107 -7.21 -7.10 2.29
C LEU A 107 -8.70 -7.23 2.01
N GLY A 108 -9.19 -8.40 1.59
CA GLY A 108 -10.58 -8.58 1.17
C GLY A 108 -11.01 -7.52 0.14
N THR A 109 -12.05 -6.74 0.44
CA THR A 109 -12.53 -5.62 -0.39
C THR A 109 -11.81 -4.29 -0.12
N ASN A 110 -10.97 -4.24 0.93
CA ASN A 110 -10.22 -3.06 1.36
C ASN A 110 -8.83 -3.06 0.71
N ASN A 111 -8.80 -3.09 -0.62
CA ASN A 111 -7.60 -3.38 -1.41
C ASN A 111 -7.13 -2.20 -2.29
N VAL A 112 -7.62 -0.99 -2.06
CA VAL A 112 -7.25 0.20 -2.86
C VAL A 112 -6.23 1.04 -2.10
N LEU A 113 -5.09 1.28 -2.75
CA LEU A 113 -4.09 2.27 -2.35
C LEU A 113 -4.22 3.49 -3.25
N ALA A 114 -4.57 4.64 -2.69
CA ALA A 114 -4.75 5.87 -3.45
C ALA A 114 -3.61 6.86 -3.22
N TYR A 115 -3.24 7.61 -4.26
CA TYR A 115 -2.37 8.78 -4.19
C TYR A 115 -3.06 9.96 -4.87
N VAL A 116 -3.35 11.00 -4.10
CA VAL A 116 -4.07 12.19 -4.56
C VAL A 116 -3.09 13.36 -4.66
N PRO A 117 -2.94 13.96 -5.86
CA PRO A 117 -2.08 15.12 -6.03
C PRO A 117 -2.81 16.40 -5.60
N THR A 118 -2.05 17.31 -4.99
CA THR A 118 -2.53 18.63 -4.56
C THR A 118 -1.49 19.70 -4.82
N ILE A 119 -1.92 20.93 -5.07
CA ILE A 119 -1.07 22.12 -5.10
C ILE A 119 -1.63 23.11 -4.08
N GLY A 120 -0.80 23.52 -3.13
CA GLY A 120 -1.22 24.40 -2.03
C GLY A 120 -2.32 23.81 -1.15
N GLY A 121 -2.47 22.48 -1.11
CA GLY A 121 -3.53 21.78 -0.38
C GLY A 121 -4.87 21.69 -1.11
N ALA A 122 -5.00 22.28 -2.30
CA ALA A 122 -6.17 22.14 -3.16
C ALA A 122 -5.95 21.05 -4.23
N ALA A 123 -7.03 20.47 -4.74
CA ALA A 123 -6.99 19.55 -5.87
C ALA A 123 -6.37 20.21 -7.11
N LEU A 124 -5.76 19.42 -7.99
CA LEU A 124 -5.23 19.93 -9.25
C LEU A 124 -6.32 20.57 -10.11
N SER A 125 -5.96 21.66 -10.77
CA SER A 125 -6.82 22.42 -11.69
C SER A 125 -5.97 23.31 -12.60
N ASN A 126 -6.54 23.79 -13.70
CA ASN A 126 -5.85 24.73 -14.59
C ASN A 126 -5.60 26.11 -13.95
N THR A 127 -6.20 26.40 -12.79
CA THR A 127 -6.06 27.68 -12.07
C THR A 127 -4.98 27.64 -10.99
N ASN A 128 -4.50 26.46 -10.59
CA ASN A 128 -3.38 26.28 -9.66
C ASN A 128 -2.21 25.52 -10.31
N SER A 129 -2.06 25.66 -11.63
CA SER A 129 -1.00 25.02 -12.43
C SER A 129 0.41 25.48 -12.09
N ALA A 130 0.56 26.64 -11.44
CA ALA A 130 1.83 27.09 -10.88
C ALA A 130 1.97 26.59 -9.42
N GLY A 131 2.88 25.64 -9.18
CA GLY A 131 3.22 25.20 -7.83
C GLY A 131 3.85 23.80 -7.75
N THR A 132 4.21 23.39 -6.54
CA THR A 132 4.74 22.04 -6.28
C THR A 132 3.61 21.06 -6.05
N ILE A 133 3.57 19.98 -6.84
CA ILE A 133 2.63 18.88 -6.62
C ILE A 133 3.04 18.09 -5.38
N ARG A 134 2.14 18.01 -4.40
CA ARG A 134 2.23 17.13 -3.24
C ARG A 134 1.29 15.95 -3.40
N TRP A 135 1.81 14.75 -3.22
CA TRP A 135 1.02 13.52 -3.23
C TRP A 135 0.63 13.10 -1.80
N ASP A 136 -0.66 12.93 -1.56
CA ASP A 136 -1.20 12.41 -0.31
C ASP A 136 -1.80 11.01 -0.54
N CYS A 137 -1.42 10.04 0.28
CA CYS A 137 -2.02 8.70 0.27
C CYS A 137 -2.82 8.35 1.54
N ASN A 138 -2.85 9.27 2.51
CA ASN A 138 -3.76 9.20 3.65
C ASN A 138 -5.09 9.87 3.27
N THR A 139 -5.81 9.25 2.35
CA THR A 139 -7.06 9.81 1.83
C THR A 139 -8.24 8.89 2.15
N THR A 140 -9.46 9.35 1.87
CA THR A 140 -10.66 8.51 1.96
C THR A 140 -10.77 7.51 0.80
N GLN A 141 -9.97 7.69 -0.26
CA GLN A 141 -9.92 6.78 -1.41
C GLN A 141 -9.04 5.55 -1.13
N THR A 142 -8.08 5.65 -0.20
CA THR A 142 -7.33 4.50 0.30
C THR A 142 -8.23 3.68 1.22
N THR A 143 -8.54 2.45 0.82
CA THR A 143 -9.41 1.55 1.59
C THR A 143 -8.63 0.57 2.46
N ILE A 144 -7.35 0.35 2.16
CA ILE A 144 -6.46 -0.53 2.93
C ILE A 144 -6.33 -0.05 4.37
N GLU A 145 -6.42 -0.98 5.32
CA GLU A 145 -6.29 -0.70 6.74
C GLU A 145 -4.91 -0.16 7.11
N ASN A 146 -4.86 0.74 8.09
CA ASN A 146 -3.64 1.46 8.46
C ASN A 146 -2.45 0.55 8.83
N ASN A 147 -2.72 -0.62 9.42
CA ASN A 147 -1.68 -1.57 9.80
C ASN A 147 -0.96 -2.16 8.57
N PHE A 148 -1.65 -2.27 7.44
CA PHE A 148 -1.10 -2.80 6.20
C PHE A 148 -0.51 -1.73 5.30
N LEU A 149 -0.71 -0.45 5.59
CA LEU A 149 -0.17 0.63 4.76
C LEU A 149 1.36 0.77 4.88
N PRO A 150 2.04 1.12 3.77
CA PRO A 150 3.40 1.62 3.77
C PRO A 150 3.56 2.82 4.71
N ALA A 151 4.79 3.04 5.20
CA ALA A 151 5.05 4.03 6.24
C ALA A 151 4.61 5.45 5.84
N GLU A 152 4.79 5.81 4.58
CA GLU A 152 4.42 7.11 4.01
C GLU A 152 2.91 7.32 3.90
N CYS A 153 2.11 6.25 3.90
CA CYS A 153 0.65 6.31 3.77
C CYS A 153 -0.08 6.06 5.08
N ARG A 154 0.62 5.68 6.15
CA ARG A 154 0.00 5.48 7.45
C ARG A 154 -0.53 6.79 8.01
N LYS A 155 -1.80 6.78 8.44
CA LYS A 155 -2.36 7.84 9.28
C LYS A 155 -1.65 7.78 10.62
N ALA A 156 -1.17 8.91 11.12
CA ALA A 156 -0.81 9.02 12.53
C ALA A 156 -2.04 8.59 13.34
N ALA A 157 -1.87 7.69 14.31
CA ALA A 157 -2.95 7.33 15.20
C ALA A 157 -3.54 8.63 15.75
N ALA A 158 -4.86 8.81 15.62
CA ALA A 158 -5.51 9.98 16.19
C ALA A 158 -5.12 10.02 17.66
N THR A 159 -4.28 10.98 18.04
CA THR A 159 -4.04 11.28 19.44
C THR A 159 -5.36 11.83 19.93
N THR A 160 -6.20 10.96 20.49
CA THR A 160 -7.19 11.39 21.46
C THR A 160 -6.38 11.98 22.60
N GLY A 161 -6.16 13.30 22.53
CA GLY A 161 -5.60 14.07 23.62
C GLY A 161 -6.52 13.94 24.84
N PRO A 162 -5.95 14.12 26.05
CA PRO A 162 -6.70 14.04 27.30
C PRO A 162 -7.85 15.06 27.38
#